data_AF-A0A5M6CLF8-F1
#
_entry.id   AF-A0A5M6CLF8-F1
#
_cell.length_a   1.000
_cell.length_b   1.000
_cell.length_c   1.000
_cell.angle_alpha   90.00
_cell.angle_beta   90.00
_cell.angle_gamma   90.00
#
_symmetry.space_group_name_H-M   'P 1'
#
loop_
_entity.id
_entity.type
_entity.pdbx_description
1 polymer ?
#
loop_
_entity_poly.entity_id
_entity_poly.type
_entity_poly.pdbx_seq_one_letter_code
_entity_poly.pdbx_strand_id
1 'polypeptide(L)'
;MNDNQEELNEFHNLDGISIDNSIKLDGEIITFDGEAITFDEIEEDISSSEKEKLLQSIKSFNEWLVEKDVTKETFQIEDVIITPFQNEDWIMDFDTEENKVSFNPIMRNKVSFEFFEIVILHEFFHLLVQGVPNKDDVTKIKDYFSADFMSLIDIEADFYVALYLKETKFFNNRDYWNLYFENNSKIFNGKWIRNKKIERFIGSMLTIYDLFQNDLISFNLYLPSITSILTDDKLKILLISKNCIYFTERKLDITTFEKIKEMYSNNINEFEDFYIDIEIVSKGILQKGY
;
A
#
# COMPACT_ATOMS: atom_id res chain seq x y z
N MET A 1 19.11 -13.71 -68.14
CA MET A 1 20.36 -13.14 -68.69
C MET A 1 20.91 -12.22 -67.64
N ASN A 2 21.99 -12.72 -67.01
CA ASN A 2 23.09 -12.06 -66.30
C ASN A 2 22.72 -11.09 -65.17
N ASP A 3 22.99 -11.45 -63.92
CA ASP A 3 24.32 -11.55 -63.29
C ASP A 3 25.06 -10.22 -63.33
N ASN A 4 25.22 -9.62 -62.14
CA ASN A 4 26.50 -9.14 -61.65
C ASN A 4 26.40 -8.92 -60.13
N GLN A 5 26.93 -9.92 -59.40
CA GLN A 5 27.79 -9.71 -58.23
C GLN A 5 28.98 -8.80 -58.67
N GLU A 6 29.69 -8.03 -57.84
CA GLU A 6 30.39 -8.43 -56.62
C GLU A 6 31.13 -7.20 -56.02
N GLU A 7 31.48 -7.29 -54.72
CA GLU A 7 32.59 -6.60 -54.00
C GLU A 7 32.46 -5.11 -53.58
N LEU A 8 32.93 -4.63 -52.41
CA LEU A 8 33.54 -5.26 -51.21
C LEU A 8 33.52 -4.24 -50.04
N ASN A 9 33.37 -4.77 -48.83
CA ASN A 9 33.75 -4.32 -47.49
C ASN A 9 34.50 -2.99 -47.29
N GLU A 10 33.98 -2.16 -46.39
CA GLU A 10 34.79 -1.53 -45.33
C GLU A 10 34.02 -1.56 -43.99
N PHE A 11 34.55 -2.34 -43.05
CA PHE A 11 34.21 -2.34 -41.64
C PHE A 11 34.84 -1.11 -40.99
N HIS A 12 34.06 -0.32 -40.26
CA HIS A 12 34.52 0.28 -39.01
C HIS A 12 33.35 0.36 -38.01
N ASN A 13 33.49 -0.41 -36.94
CA ASN A 13 32.76 -0.25 -35.69
C ASN A 13 32.85 1.19 -35.20
N LEU A 14 31.70 1.80 -34.91
CA LEU A 14 31.57 2.69 -33.76
C LEU A 14 30.25 2.39 -33.05
N ASP A 15 30.44 1.88 -31.84
CA ASP A 15 29.46 1.59 -30.83
C ASP A 15 28.59 2.81 -30.49
N GLY A 16 27.37 2.54 -29.98
CA GLY A 16 26.66 3.48 -29.12
C GLY A 16 25.35 4.04 -29.67
N ILE A 17 24.45 3.19 -30.16
CA ILE A 17 23.02 3.54 -30.15
C ILE A 17 22.47 3.05 -28.80
N SER A 18 22.43 3.97 -27.83
CA SER A 18 21.60 3.84 -26.64
C SER A 18 20.15 3.72 -27.09
N ILE A 19 19.57 2.52 -26.95
CA ILE A 19 18.13 2.32 -27.07
C ILE A 19 17.51 3.02 -25.86
N ASP A 20 16.85 4.14 -26.12
CA ASP A 20 16.11 4.93 -25.16
C ASP A 20 14.91 4.09 -24.68
N ASN A 21 15.08 3.38 -23.56
CA ASN A 21 14.02 2.65 -22.87
C ASN A 21 13.11 3.62 -22.07
N SER A 22 12.68 4.71 -22.69
CA SER A 22 11.67 5.60 -22.11
C SER A 22 10.28 5.21 -22.57
N ILE A 23 9.66 4.31 -21.80
CA ILE A 23 8.21 4.09 -21.85
C ILE A 23 7.56 5.15 -20.97
N LYS A 24 6.83 6.09 -21.58
CA LYS A 24 5.94 7.04 -20.89
C LYS A 24 4.68 6.31 -20.43
N LEU A 25 4.37 6.28 -19.13
CA LEU A 25 3.08 5.74 -18.68
C LEU A 25 2.49 6.47 -17.47
N ASP A 26 1.21 6.81 -17.62
CA ASP A 26 0.30 7.28 -16.59
C ASP A 26 -0.12 6.09 -15.71
N GLY A 27 0.13 6.16 -14.39
CA GLY A 27 -0.36 5.16 -13.41
C GLY A 27 0.69 4.36 -12.63
N GLU A 28 1.92 4.87 -12.53
CA GLU A 28 3.12 4.09 -12.18
C GLU A 28 3.31 3.51 -10.76
N ILE A 29 3.62 2.20 -10.75
CA ILE A 29 4.88 1.51 -10.35
C ILE A 29 5.29 1.42 -8.86
N ILE A 30 5.52 0.16 -8.41
CA ILE A 30 6.52 -0.22 -7.40
C ILE A 30 7.77 -0.69 -8.16
N THR A 31 8.78 0.17 -8.33
CA THR A 31 10.04 -0.19 -9.01
C THR A 31 10.95 -0.86 -7.99
N PHE A 32 11.33 -2.11 -8.23
CA PHE A 32 12.45 -2.75 -7.55
C PHE A 32 13.70 -2.59 -8.41
N ASP A 33 14.60 -1.68 -8.02
CA ASP A 33 16.00 -1.50 -8.43
C ASP A 33 16.45 -1.76 -9.89
N GLY A 34 15.56 -1.77 -10.88
CA GLY A 34 15.93 -1.80 -12.30
C GLY A 34 16.66 -3.07 -12.74
N GLU A 35 16.69 -4.14 -11.94
CA GLU A 35 17.25 -5.43 -12.32
C GLU A 35 16.14 -6.40 -12.70
N ALA A 36 16.22 -6.92 -13.93
CA ALA A 36 15.37 -8.01 -14.38
C ALA A 36 15.75 -9.28 -13.59
N ILE A 37 14.81 -9.81 -12.81
CA ILE A 37 14.99 -11.08 -12.11
C ILE A 37 14.97 -12.19 -13.16
N THR A 38 16.08 -12.91 -13.31
CA THR A 38 16.19 -14.09 -14.20
C THR A 38 15.55 -15.30 -13.52
N PHE A 39 14.56 -15.91 -14.18
CA PHE A 39 13.59 -16.87 -13.63
C PHE A 39 14.06 -18.33 -13.53
N ASP A 40 15.36 -18.61 -13.66
CA ASP A 40 15.83 -20.01 -13.68
C ASP A 40 15.87 -20.66 -12.28
N GLU A 41 15.58 -19.93 -11.20
CA GLU A 41 15.49 -20.44 -9.83
C GLU A 41 14.37 -19.74 -9.03
N ILE A 42 13.09 -19.95 -9.37
CA ILE A 42 11.99 -19.59 -8.44
C ILE A 42 11.91 -20.69 -7.38
N GLU A 43 12.73 -20.59 -6.33
CA GLU A 43 12.44 -21.29 -5.07
C GLU A 43 11.06 -20.85 -4.57
N GLU A 44 10.31 -21.73 -3.90
CA GLU A 44 9.03 -21.36 -3.29
C GLU A 44 9.26 -20.20 -2.30
N ASP A 45 8.85 -18.98 -2.68
CA ASP A 45 9.05 -17.74 -1.90
C ASP A 45 8.32 -17.73 -0.54
N ILE A 46 7.52 -18.75 -0.23
CA ILE A 46 6.82 -18.92 1.04
C ILE A 46 6.75 -20.40 1.44
N SER A 47 7.05 -20.72 2.70
CA SER A 47 7.00 -22.10 3.19
C SER A 47 5.54 -22.60 3.30
N SER A 48 5.33 -23.91 3.22
CA SER A 48 3.98 -24.50 3.38
C SER A 48 3.34 -24.13 4.73
N SER A 49 4.12 -24.07 5.81
CA SER A 49 3.62 -23.65 7.13
C SER A 49 3.17 -22.19 7.17
N GLU A 50 3.88 -21.30 6.48
CA GLU A 50 3.48 -19.90 6.38
C GLU A 50 2.27 -19.71 5.51
N LYS A 51 2.16 -20.48 4.41
CA LYS A 51 0.97 -20.50 3.56
C LYS A 51 -0.26 -20.94 4.33
N GLU A 52 -0.18 -22.02 5.11
CA GLU A 52 -1.26 -22.48 5.99
C GLU A 52 -1.64 -21.40 7.03
N LYS A 53 -0.64 -20.78 7.66
CA LYS A 53 -0.85 -19.70 8.63
C LYS A 53 -1.55 -18.50 7.98
N LEU A 54 -1.15 -18.12 6.76
CA LEU A 54 -1.73 -17.00 6.02
C LEU A 54 -3.19 -17.28 5.63
N LEU A 55 -3.49 -18.49 5.12
CA LEU A 55 -4.86 -18.90 4.81
C LEU A 55 -5.75 -18.88 6.06
N GLN A 56 -5.23 -19.32 7.20
CA GLN A 56 -5.95 -19.25 8.47
C GLN A 56 -6.19 -17.79 8.91
N SER A 57 -5.24 -16.90 8.68
CA SER A 57 -5.42 -15.46 8.96
C SER A 57 -6.46 -14.81 8.05
N ILE A 58 -6.45 -15.11 6.76
CA ILE A 58 -7.49 -14.66 5.81
C ILE A 58 -8.87 -15.16 6.25
N LYS A 59 -8.98 -16.45 6.59
CA LYS A 59 -10.21 -17.03 7.11
C LYS A 59 -10.74 -16.32 8.35
N SER A 60 -9.87 -16.13 9.33
CA SER A 60 -10.22 -15.49 10.61
C SER A 60 -10.64 -14.03 10.39
N PHE A 61 -9.98 -13.34 9.45
CA PHE A 61 -10.34 -11.98 9.09
C PHE A 61 -11.68 -11.92 8.33
N ASN A 62 -11.96 -12.84 7.41
CA ASN A 62 -13.26 -12.93 6.75
C ASN A 62 -14.38 -13.17 7.78
N GLU A 63 -14.22 -14.13 8.68
CA GLU A 63 -15.21 -14.44 9.72
C GLU A 63 -15.44 -13.22 10.61
N TRP A 64 -14.38 -12.52 10.99
CA TRP A 64 -14.45 -11.30 11.79
C TRP A 64 -15.18 -10.16 11.06
N LEU A 65 -14.93 -9.93 9.77
CA LEU A 65 -15.62 -8.90 8.98
C LEU A 65 -17.14 -9.13 8.93
N VAL A 66 -17.56 -10.39 8.84
CA VAL A 66 -18.98 -10.77 8.88
C VAL A 66 -19.56 -10.61 10.28
N GLU A 67 -18.85 -11.04 11.32
CA GLU A 67 -19.26 -10.87 12.72
C GLU A 67 -19.50 -9.39 13.06
N LYS A 68 -18.68 -8.50 12.51
CA LYS A 68 -18.76 -7.05 12.70
C LYS A 68 -19.74 -6.33 11.78
N ASP A 69 -20.48 -7.07 10.95
CA ASP A 69 -21.44 -6.52 9.97
C ASP A 69 -20.77 -5.49 9.03
N VAL A 70 -19.49 -5.69 8.71
CA VAL A 70 -18.75 -4.88 7.72
C VAL A 70 -19.12 -5.34 6.31
N THR A 71 -19.26 -6.64 6.11
CA THR A 71 -19.81 -7.24 4.89
C THR A 71 -20.75 -8.39 5.23
N LYS A 72 -21.66 -8.69 4.30
CA LYS A 72 -22.49 -9.91 4.33
C LYS A 72 -21.92 -11.02 3.46
N GLU A 73 -20.89 -10.69 2.68
CA GLU A 73 -20.25 -11.60 1.75
C GLU A 73 -19.19 -12.44 2.46
N THR A 74 -19.03 -13.67 2.00
CA THR A 74 -18.00 -14.60 2.47
C THR A 74 -17.25 -15.14 1.27
N PHE A 75 -15.94 -15.24 1.39
CA PHE A 75 -15.10 -15.87 0.40
C PHE A 75 -14.72 -17.28 0.87
N GLN A 76 -14.78 -18.28 -0.02
CA GLN A 76 -14.35 -19.63 0.33
C GLN A 76 -12.82 -19.69 0.34
N ILE A 77 -12.24 -20.21 1.42
CA ILE A 77 -10.79 -20.19 1.60
C ILE A 77 -10.11 -21.19 0.65
N GLU A 78 -10.84 -22.22 0.24
CA GLU A 78 -10.43 -23.18 -0.79
C GLU A 78 -10.19 -22.52 -2.15
N ASP A 79 -10.81 -21.36 -2.39
CA ASP A 79 -10.67 -20.56 -3.62
C ASP A 79 -9.54 -19.50 -3.51
N VAL A 80 -8.78 -19.49 -2.41
CA VAL A 80 -7.61 -18.63 -2.20
C VAL A 80 -6.33 -19.38 -2.56
N ILE A 81 -5.60 -18.87 -3.55
CA ILE A 81 -4.35 -19.42 -4.05
C ILE A 81 -3.20 -18.50 -3.62
N ILE A 82 -2.12 -19.07 -3.10
CA ILE A 82 -0.88 -18.34 -2.80
C ILE A 82 0.24 -19.01 -3.59
N THR A 83 0.57 -18.44 -4.74
CA THR A 83 1.60 -18.92 -5.65
C THR A 83 2.13 -17.75 -6.47
N PRO A 84 3.44 -17.72 -6.80
CA PRO A 84 3.97 -16.73 -7.73
C PRO A 84 3.24 -16.79 -9.07
N PHE A 85 2.90 -15.63 -9.64
CA PHE A 85 2.44 -15.50 -11.02
C PHE A 85 3.26 -14.44 -11.76
N GLN A 86 3.41 -14.62 -13.07
CA GLN A 86 4.30 -13.79 -13.89
C GLN A 86 3.70 -12.39 -14.18
N ASN A 87 4.59 -11.42 -14.39
CA ASN A 87 4.36 -10.15 -15.09
C ASN A 87 3.54 -9.04 -14.41
N GLU A 88 3.26 -9.11 -13.11
CA GLU A 88 2.46 -8.06 -12.49
C GLU A 88 3.11 -7.44 -11.25
N ASP A 89 3.20 -6.11 -11.25
CA ASP A 89 3.49 -5.26 -10.08
C ASP A 89 2.39 -5.34 -8.99
N TRP A 90 1.51 -6.33 -9.08
CA TRP A 90 0.24 -6.41 -8.39
C TRP A 90 0.21 -7.65 -7.47
N ILE A 91 -0.29 -7.47 -6.26
CA ILE A 91 -0.18 -8.48 -5.19
C ILE A 91 -1.35 -9.48 -5.23
N MET A 92 -2.48 -9.13 -5.83
CA MET A 92 -3.73 -9.90 -5.78
C MET A 92 -4.44 -9.94 -7.13
N ASP A 93 -4.67 -11.11 -7.71
CA ASP A 93 -5.46 -11.26 -8.94
C ASP A 93 -6.75 -12.03 -8.65
N PHE A 94 -7.88 -11.58 -9.17
CA PHE A 94 -9.18 -12.23 -9.00
C PHE A 94 -9.78 -12.65 -10.34
N ASP A 95 -9.89 -13.97 -10.50
CA ASP A 95 -10.55 -14.60 -11.64
C ASP A 95 -12.06 -14.68 -11.37
N THR A 96 -12.82 -13.84 -12.08
CA THR A 96 -14.28 -13.79 -11.97
C THR A 96 -15.00 -15.01 -12.55
N GLU A 97 -14.38 -15.74 -13.48
CA GLU A 97 -14.99 -16.92 -14.12
C GLU A 97 -14.91 -18.13 -13.19
N GLU A 98 -13.75 -18.30 -12.55
CA GLU A 98 -13.48 -19.39 -11.61
C GLU A 98 -13.82 -19.03 -10.15
N ASN A 99 -14.11 -17.75 -9.87
CA ASN A 99 -14.32 -17.20 -8.54
C ASN A 99 -13.14 -17.48 -7.59
N LYS A 100 -11.91 -17.29 -8.07
CA LYS A 100 -10.67 -17.58 -7.33
C LYS A 100 -9.82 -16.33 -7.17
N VAL A 101 -9.20 -16.17 -6.01
CA VAL A 101 -8.24 -15.10 -5.75
C VAL A 101 -6.83 -15.69 -5.62
N SER A 102 -5.87 -15.07 -6.28
CA SER A 102 -4.46 -15.44 -6.23
C SER A 102 -3.64 -14.32 -5.61
N PHE A 103 -2.85 -14.63 -4.59
CA PHE A 103 -1.90 -13.71 -3.98
C PHE A 103 -0.46 -14.05 -4.38
N ASN A 104 0.28 -13.02 -4.80
CA ASN A 104 1.66 -13.15 -5.24
C ASN A 104 2.65 -13.03 -4.05
N PRO A 105 3.35 -14.12 -3.65
CA PRO A 105 4.25 -14.08 -2.50
C PRO A 105 5.65 -13.52 -2.82
N ILE A 106 5.92 -12.99 -4.02
CA ILE A 106 7.27 -12.49 -4.42
C ILE A 106 7.87 -11.50 -3.41
N MET A 107 7.05 -10.70 -2.72
CA MET A 107 7.55 -9.76 -1.71
C MET A 107 7.87 -10.40 -0.37
N ARG A 108 7.40 -11.63 -0.11
CA ARG A 108 7.55 -12.32 1.19
C ARG A 108 8.99 -12.35 1.63
N ASN A 109 9.93 -12.71 0.76
CA ASN A 109 11.36 -12.81 1.09
C ASN A 109 12.03 -11.46 1.40
N LYS A 110 11.35 -10.34 1.15
CA LYS A 110 11.87 -8.98 1.39
C LYS A 110 11.34 -8.35 2.68
N VAL A 111 10.28 -8.91 3.28
CA VAL A 111 9.64 -8.41 4.51
C VAL A 111 9.52 -9.53 5.56
N SER A 112 9.11 -9.18 6.78
CA SER A 112 8.67 -10.22 7.73
C SER A 112 7.38 -10.90 7.26
N PHE A 113 7.10 -12.08 7.79
CA PHE A 113 5.81 -12.75 7.57
C PHE A 113 4.65 -11.90 8.10
N GLU A 114 4.80 -11.31 9.28
CA GLU A 114 3.75 -10.52 9.95
C GLU A 114 3.37 -9.28 9.15
N PHE A 115 4.34 -8.61 8.53
CA PHE A 115 4.08 -7.49 7.64
C PHE A 115 3.44 -7.95 6.33
N PHE A 116 3.94 -9.03 5.73
CA PHE A 116 3.33 -9.62 4.55
C PHE A 116 1.86 -10.02 4.80
N GLU A 117 1.57 -10.62 5.95
CA GLU A 117 0.21 -10.97 6.37
C GLU A 117 -0.70 -9.74 6.37
N ILE A 118 -0.29 -8.61 6.96
CA ILE A 118 -1.10 -7.38 6.95
C ILE A 118 -1.38 -6.88 5.54
N VAL A 119 -0.37 -6.89 4.66
CA VAL A 119 -0.55 -6.50 3.26
C VAL A 119 -1.60 -7.39 2.58
N ILE A 120 -1.54 -8.69 2.81
CA ILE A 120 -2.52 -9.63 2.24
C ILE A 120 -3.92 -9.40 2.81
N LEU A 121 -4.06 -9.10 4.11
CA LEU A 121 -5.36 -8.75 4.69
C LEU A 121 -5.92 -7.44 4.13
N HIS A 122 -5.06 -6.45 3.85
CA HIS A 122 -5.43 -5.19 3.19
C HIS A 122 -5.98 -5.45 1.79
N GLU A 123 -5.25 -6.19 0.96
CA GLU A 123 -5.71 -6.54 -0.38
C GLU A 123 -6.99 -7.39 -0.35
N PHE A 124 -7.08 -8.36 0.56
CA PHE A 124 -8.30 -9.16 0.73
C PHE A 124 -9.51 -8.33 1.13
N PHE A 125 -9.32 -7.23 1.88
CA PHE A 125 -10.39 -6.28 2.18
C PHE A 125 -10.90 -5.57 0.91
N HIS A 126 -10.00 -5.17 0.00
CA HIS A 126 -10.39 -4.59 -1.29
C HIS A 126 -11.26 -5.54 -2.11
N LEU A 127 -10.91 -6.82 -2.15
CA LEU A 127 -11.72 -7.86 -2.81
C LEU A 127 -13.11 -7.95 -2.16
N LEU A 128 -13.17 -8.20 -0.85
CA LEU A 128 -14.39 -8.66 -0.19
C LEU A 128 -15.38 -7.54 0.16
N VAL A 129 -14.89 -6.33 0.46
CA VAL A 129 -15.73 -5.24 0.96
C VAL A 129 -15.94 -4.17 -0.11
N GLN A 130 -14.90 -3.84 -0.86
CA GLN A 130 -14.93 -2.73 -1.81
C GLN A 130 -15.13 -3.18 -3.26
N GLY A 131 -14.95 -4.47 -3.56
CA GLY A 131 -15.08 -5.01 -4.91
C GLY A 131 -14.04 -4.47 -5.88
N VAL A 132 -12.80 -4.26 -5.39
CA VAL A 132 -11.68 -3.71 -6.17
C VAL A 132 -10.50 -4.69 -6.21
N PRO A 133 -10.68 -5.91 -6.72
CA PRO A 133 -9.61 -6.90 -6.63
C PRO A 133 -8.53 -6.73 -7.70
N ASN A 134 -8.89 -6.18 -8.86
CA ASN A 134 -8.01 -6.17 -10.03
C ASN A 134 -7.50 -4.76 -10.35
N LYS A 135 -6.33 -4.70 -11.02
CA LYS A 135 -5.71 -3.44 -11.47
C LYS A 135 -6.62 -2.61 -12.38
N ASP A 136 -7.42 -3.27 -13.21
CA ASP A 136 -8.40 -2.61 -14.08
C ASP A 136 -9.50 -1.90 -13.28
N ASP A 137 -9.90 -2.45 -12.14
CA ASP A 137 -10.91 -1.84 -11.27
C ASP A 137 -10.35 -0.59 -10.58
N VAL A 138 -9.10 -0.66 -10.12
CA VAL A 138 -8.37 0.51 -9.62
C VAL A 138 -8.24 1.60 -10.68
N THR A 139 -7.95 1.23 -11.92
CA THR A 139 -7.83 2.19 -13.03
C THR A 139 -9.17 2.89 -13.28
N LYS A 140 -10.26 2.11 -13.38
CA LYS A 140 -11.63 2.66 -13.53
C LYS A 140 -11.99 3.60 -12.39
N ILE A 141 -11.69 3.24 -11.14
CA ILE A 141 -12.00 4.10 -9.99
C ILE A 141 -11.22 5.41 -10.05
N LYS A 142 -9.93 5.37 -10.41
CA LYS A 142 -9.13 6.60 -10.59
C LYS A 142 -9.69 7.47 -11.70
N ASP A 143 -10.13 6.87 -12.81
CA ASP A 143 -10.71 7.59 -13.94
C ASP A 143 -12.06 8.23 -13.59
N TYR A 144 -12.91 7.54 -12.82
CA TYR A 144 -14.25 8.03 -12.47
C TYR A 144 -14.29 8.93 -11.24
N PHE A 145 -13.47 8.67 -10.22
CA PHE A 145 -13.54 9.29 -8.90
C PHE A 145 -12.25 9.97 -8.44
N SER A 146 -11.20 9.97 -9.28
CA SER A 146 -9.85 10.49 -9.00
C SER A 146 -9.01 9.66 -8.04
N ALA A 147 -7.72 10.00 -7.95
CA ALA A 147 -6.76 9.37 -7.04
C ALA A 147 -7.06 9.61 -5.54
N ASP A 148 -7.83 10.66 -5.20
CA ASP A 148 -8.19 10.96 -3.81
C ASP A 148 -9.16 9.93 -3.26
N PHE A 149 -10.08 9.45 -4.10
CA PHE A 149 -11.02 8.40 -3.71
C PHE A 149 -10.30 7.05 -3.52
N MET A 150 -9.33 6.71 -4.37
CA MET A 150 -8.47 5.54 -4.12
C MET A 150 -7.68 5.66 -2.82
N SER A 151 -7.18 6.85 -2.50
CA SER A 151 -6.46 7.06 -1.23
C SER A 151 -7.39 6.80 -0.03
N LEU A 152 -8.66 7.21 -0.13
CA LEU A 152 -9.65 6.95 0.91
C LEU A 152 -9.96 5.45 1.04
N ILE A 153 -10.13 4.74 -0.07
CA ILE A 153 -10.35 3.28 -0.12
C ILE A 153 -9.20 2.54 0.58
N ASP A 154 -7.95 2.91 0.29
CA ASP A 154 -6.77 2.33 0.94
C ASP A 154 -6.71 2.65 2.45
N ILE A 155 -7.03 3.89 2.85
CA ILE A 155 -7.07 4.30 4.26
C ILE A 155 -8.15 3.51 5.03
N GLU A 156 -9.28 3.24 4.40
CA GLU A 156 -10.33 2.39 4.96
C GLU A 156 -9.87 0.94 5.17
N ALA A 157 -9.19 0.35 4.17
CA ALA A 157 -8.63 -0.98 4.30
C ALA A 157 -7.61 -1.04 5.45
N ASP A 158 -6.70 -0.06 5.54
CA ASP A 158 -5.75 0.09 6.65
C ASP A 158 -6.46 0.18 8.02
N PHE A 159 -7.56 0.95 8.10
CA PHE A 159 -8.37 1.06 9.32
C PHE A 159 -8.95 -0.28 9.76
N TYR A 160 -9.57 -1.03 8.86
CA TYR A 160 -10.22 -2.29 9.23
C TYR A 160 -9.22 -3.38 9.59
N VAL A 161 -8.06 -3.43 8.93
CA VAL A 161 -6.97 -4.32 9.33
C VAL A 161 -6.44 -3.94 10.71
N ALA A 162 -6.21 -2.65 10.98
CA ALA A 162 -5.78 -2.18 12.31
C ALA A 162 -6.82 -2.51 13.40
N LEU A 163 -8.11 -2.33 13.11
CA LEU A 163 -9.19 -2.64 14.03
C LEU A 163 -9.28 -4.14 14.32
N TYR A 164 -9.13 -5.00 13.30
CA TYR A 164 -9.05 -6.44 13.47
C TYR A 164 -7.89 -6.83 14.39
N LEU A 165 -6.69 -6.27 14.18
CA LEU A 165 -5.52 -6.56 15.02
C LEU A 165 -5.69 -6.06 16.45
N LYS A 166 -6.32 -4.89 16.64
CA LYS A 166 -6.66 -4.34 17.96
C LYS A 166 -7.57 -5.29 18.73
N GLU A 167 -8.62 -5.82 18.09
CA GLU A 167 -9.62 -6.63 18.77
C GLU A 167 -9.22 -8.10 18.95
N THR A 168 -8.54 -8.70 17.96
CA THR A 168 -8.27 -10.14 17.94
C THR A 168 -6.88 -10.49 18.44
N LYS A 169 -5.91 -9.60 18.24
CA LYS A 169 -4.51 -9.78 18.67
C LYS A 169 -4.12 -8.84 19.81
N PHE A 170 -5.04 -8.00 20.29
CA PHE A 170 -4.82 -7.03 21.37
C PHE A 170 -3.67 -6.06 21.10
N PHE A 171 -3.46 -5.72 19.82
CA PHE A 171 -2.44 -4.74 19.46
C PHE A 171 -2.77 -3.40 20.12
N ASN A 172 -1.74 -2.72 20.61
CA ASN A 172 -1.81 -1.30 20.92
C ASN A 172 -1.19 -0.48 19.76
N ASN A 173 -1.26 0.85 19.85
CA ASN A 173 -0.72 1.76 18.84
C ASN A 173 0.77 1.46 18.54
N ARG A 174 1.57 1.22 19.59
CA ARG A 174 2.99 0.93 19.47
C ARG A 174 3.23 -0.40 18.77
N ASP A 175 2.47 -1.44 19.09
CA ASP A 175 2.60 -2.76 18.45
C ASP A 175 2.34 -2.67 16.94
N TYR A 176 1.30 -1.93 16.55
CA TYR A 176 0.94 -1.72 15.15
C TYR A 176 2.07 -1.00 14.39
N TRP A 177 2.57 0.12 14.91
CA TRP A 177 3.64 0.88 14.25
C TRP A 177 4.99 0.14 14.27
N ASN A 178 5.26 -0.66 15.31
CA ASN A 178 6.44 -1.51 15.35
C ASN A 178 6.42 -2.52 14.20
N LEU A 179 5.25 -3.08 13.90
CA LEU A 179 5.09 -3.99 12.79
C LEU A 179 5.35 -3.30 11.44
N TYR A 180 4.98 -2.03 11.28
CA TYR A 180 5.34 -1.24 10.09
C TYR A 180 6.83 -0.89 10.04
N PHE A 181 7.48 -0.57 11.16
CA PHE A 181 8.85 -0.07 11.17
C PHE A 181 9.91 -1.18 11.03
N GLU A 182 9.86 -2.20 11.90
CA GLU A 182 10.93 -3.21 12.07
C GLU A 182 10.96 -4.25 10.93
N ASN A 183 9.88 -4.36 10.16
CA ASN A 183 9.68 -5.48 9.24
C ASN A 183 9.97 -5.17 7.77
N ASN A 184 10.94 -4.28 7.53
CA ASN A 184 11.39 -3.87 6.19
C ASN A 184 10.32 -3.22 5.30
N SER A 185 9.39 -2.43 5.86
CA SER A 185 8.51 -1.56 5.05
C SER A 185 9.28 -0.59 4.13
N LYS A 186 10.59 -0.41 4.38
CA LYS A 186 11.54 0.34 3.54
C LYS A 186 11.49 -0.06 2.07
N ILE A 187 11.11 -1.30 1.74
CA ILE A 187 11.03 -1.75 0.34
C ILE A 187 9.94 -1.03 -0.46
N PHE A 188 8.97 -0.39 0.20
CA PHE A 188 7.90 0.38 -0.46
C PHE A 188 8.30 1.84 -0.73
N ASN A 189 9.52 2.23 -0.35
CA ASN A 189 9.99 3.61 -0.49
C ASN A 189 10.54 3.84 -1.90
N GLY A 190 9.71 4.46 -2.73
CA GLY A 190 10.15 4.93 -4.04
C GLY A 190 11.19 6.06 -3.93
N LYS A 191 12.15 6.10 -4.85
CA LYS A 191 13.17 7.17 -4.97
C LYS A 191 12.56 8.58 -5.09
N TRP A 192 11.32 8.67 -5.59
CA TRP A 192 10.55 9.91 -5.71
C TRP A 192 9.21 9.77 -4.98
N ILE A 193 9.06 10.50 -3.87
CA ILE A 193 7.83 10.47 -3.08
C ILE A 193 6.85 11.50 -3.66
N ARG A 194 5.83 11.01 -4.38
CA ARG A 194 4.72 11.86 -4.85
C ARG A 194 3.88 12.33 -3.67
N ASN A 195 3.36 13.56 -3.73
CA ASN A 195 2.51 14.13 -2.66
C ASN A 195 1.35 13.21 -2.26
N LYS A 196 0.71 12.53 -3.23
CA LYS A 196 -0.41 11.61 -2.97
C LYS A 196 -0.04 10.43 -2.07
N LYS A 197 1.20 9.92 -2.16
CA LYS A 197 1.67 8.83 -1.28
C LYS A 197 1.85 9.33 0.16
N ILE A 198 2.36 10.54 0.33
CA ILE A 198 2.48 11.19 1.64
C ILE A 198 1.10 11.47 2.22
N GLU A 199 0.16 11.98 1.40
CA GLU A 199 -1.22 12.21 1.82
C GLU A 199 -1.88 10.91 2.29
N ARG A 200 -1.82 9.82 1.51
CA ARG A 200 -2.31 8.50 1.96
C ARG A 200 -1.67 8.10 3.29
N PHE A 201 -0.33 8.20 3.40
CA PHE A 201 0.38 7.85 4.64
C PHE A 201 -0.09 8.68 5.84
N ILE A 202 -0.22 9.99 5.70
CA ILE A 202 -0.78 10.86 6.76
C ILE A 202 -2.20 10.40 7.10
N GLY A 203 -3.01 10.08 6.10
CA GLY A 203 -4.39 9.63 6.30
C GLY A 203 -4.49 8.34 7.10
N SER A 204 -3.72 7.31 6.72
CA SER A 204 -3.63 6.06 7.47
C SER A 204 -3.08 6.33 8.88
N MET A 205 -2.01 7.11 9.00
CA MET A 205 -1.40 7.46 10.28
C MET A 205 -2.41 8.07 11.26
N LEU A 206 -3.15 9.10 10.84
CA LEU A 206 -4.14 9.78 11.69
C LEU A 206 -5.31 8.86 12.04
N THR A 207 -5.80 8.10 11.06
CA THR A 207 -6.91 7.16 11.21
C THR A 207 -6.59 6.06 12.22
N ILE A 208 -5.42 5.44 12.07
CA ILE A 208 -4.94 4.38 12.95
C ILE A 208 -4.63 4.93 14.35
N TYR A 209 -3.97 6.07 14.41
CA TYR A 209 -3.66 6.72 15.69
C TYR A 209 -4.94 7.01 16.48
N ASP A 210 -5.93 7.65 15.86
CA ASP A 210 -7.23 7.94 16.49
C ASP A 210 -7.97 6.65 16.90
N LEU A 211 -7.95 5.61 16.06
CA LEU A 211 -8.50 4.30 16.40
C LEU A 211 -7.89 3.74 17.71
N PHE A 212 -6.57 3.83 17.90
CA PHE A 212 -5.92 3.28 19.09
C PHE A 212 -6.03 4.19 20.33
N GLN A 213 -6.28 5.50 20.18
CA GLN A 213 -6.48 6.39 21.33
C GLN A 213 -7.85 6.26 21.99
N ASN A 214 -8.86 5.80 21.24
CA ASN A 214 -10.22 5.68 21.76
C ASN A 214 -10.52 4.24 22.21
N ASP A 215 -10.96 4.08 23.46
CA ASP A 215 -11.45 2.79 23.98
C ASP A 215 -12.72 2.35 23.25
N LEU A 216 -13.56 3.31 22.88
CA LEU A 216 -14.73 3.08 22.03
C LEU A 216 -14.30 3.15 20.56
N ILE A 217 -14.67 2.13 19.79
CA ILE A 217 -14.40 2.09 18.35
C ILE A 217 -15.12 3.26 17.69
N SER A 218 -14.33 4.19 17.16
CA SER A 218 -14.83 5.28 16.32
C SER A 218 -14.38 5.03 14.89
N PHE A 219 -15.34 5.02 13.96
CA PHE A 219 -15.04 4.99 12.53
C PHE A 219 -14.76 6.42 12.10
N ASN A 220 -13.48 6.77 12.01
CA ASN A 220 -12.99 8.09 11.63
C ASN A 220 -11.88 7.92 10.59
N LEU A 221 -12.20 8.15 9.33
CA LEU A 221 -11.23 8.15 8.24
C LEU A 221 -10.79 9.57 7.93
N TYR A 222 -9.48 9.81 7.91
CA TYR A 222 -8.90 11.11 7.63
C TYR A 222 -8.31 11.10 6.22
N LEU A 223 -8.88 11.88 5.30
CA LEU A 223 -8.37 12.07 3.95
C LEU A 223 -7.68 13.45 3.85
N PRO A 224 -6.34 13.50 3.97
CA PRO A 224 -5.60 14.75 3.89
C PRO A 224 -5.31 15.18 2.44
N SER A 225 -5.15 16.48 2.24
CA SER A 225 -4.67 17.11 1.02
C SER A 225 -3.71 18.24 1.37
N ILE A 226 -2.51 18.16 0.82
CA ILE A 226 -1.45 19.17 0.91
C ILE A 226 -1.74 20.20 -0.19
N THR A 227 -2.03 21.43 0.19
CA THR A 227 -2.27 22.50 -0.79
C THR A 227 -0.99 22.84 -1.54
N SER A 228 -1.04 22.83 -2.88
CA SER A 228 0.10 23.08 -3.77
C SER A 228 0.52 24.55 -3.89
N ILE A 229 -0.10 25.45 -3.12
CA ILE A 229 0.23 26.88 -3.17
C ILE A 229 1.46 27.07 -2.29
N LEU A 230 2.60 27.35 -2.94
CA LEU A 230 3.98 27.56 -2.44
C LEU A 230 4.18 28.48 -1.21
N THR A 231 3.11 28.98 -0.61
CA THR A 231 3.14 29.93 0.52
C THR A 231 2.26 29.49 1.70
N ASP A 232 1.50 28.41 1.57
CA ASP A 232 0.52 27.99 2.57
C ASP A 232 0.85 26.58 3.08
N ASP A 233 1.62 26.58 4.17
CA ASP A 233 1.94 25.51 5.14
C ASP A 233 0.66 24.86 5.72
N LYS A 234 -0.18 24.27 4.86
CA LYS A 234 -1.54 23.85 5.22
C LYS A 234 -1.85 22.45 4.75
N LEU A 235 -2.42 21.69 5.67
CA LEU A 235 -3.03 20.40 5.46
C LEU A 235 -4.54 20.57 5.57
N LYS A 236 -5.26 20.39 4.46
CA LYS A 236 -6.71 20.25 4.48
C LYS A 236 -7.03 18.79 4.77
N ILE A 237 -8.00 18.53 5.62
CA ILE A 237 -8.36 17.18 6.01
C ILE A 237 -9.87 17.04 5.92
N LEU A 238 -10.31 16.07 5.13
CA LEU A 238 -11.68 15.59 5.15
C LEU A 238 -11.77 14.45 6.17
N LEU A 239 -12.54 14.65 7.23
CA LEU A 239 -12.91 13.59 8.17
C LEU A 239 -14.23 12.97 7.71
N ILE A 240 -14.21 11.65 7.56
CA ILE A 240 -15.40 10.85 7.29
C ILE A 240 -15.65 10.00 8.53
N SER A 241 -16.79 10.23 9.16
CA SER A 241 -17.24 9.42 10.29
C SER A 241 -18.59 8.79 10.01
N LYS A 242 -18.99 7.82 10.84
CA LYS A 242 -20.26 7.08 10.66
C LYS A 242 -21.49 8.00 10.50
N ASN A 243 -21.51 9.15 11.18
CA ASN A 243 -22.68 10.03 11.23
C ASN A 243 -22.43 11.43 10.61
N CYS A 244 -21.20 11.78 10.26
CA CYS A 244 -20.92 13.08 9.67
C CYS A 244 -19.67 13.09 8.80
N ILE A 245 -19.68 14.00 7.83
CA ILE A 245 -18.52 14.38 7.02
C ILE A 245 -18.17 15.82 7.40
N TYR A 246 -16.90 16.07 7.69
CA TYR A 246 -16.43 17.37 8.16
C TYR A 246 -15.09 17.73 7.52
N PHE A 247 -14.90 19.02 7.23
CA PHE A 247 -13.65 19.54 6.69
C PHE A 247 -12.91 20.34 7.76
N THR A 248 -11.62 20.09 7.89
CA THR A 248 -10.73 20.89 8.71
C THR A 248 -9.49 21.32 7.98
N GLU A 249 -8.85 22.36 8.50
CA GLU A 249 -7.57 22.84 8.04
C GLU A 249 -6.61 22.87 9.22
N ARG A 250 -5.38 22.44 8.98
CA ARG A 250 -4.28 22.49 9.94
C ARG A 250 -3.13 23.21 9.31
N LYS A 251 -2.54 24.14 10.05
CA LYS A 251 -1.26 24.72 9.66
C LYS A 251 -0.16 23.76 10.11
N LEU A 252 0.68 23.34 9.17
CA LEU A 252 1.83 22.47 9.41
C LEU A 252 3.07 23.19 8.91
N ASP A 253 3.99 23.50 9.81
CA ASP A 253 5.27 24.06 9.41
C ASP A 253 6.08 23.09 8.54
N ILE A 254 7.05 23.64 7.82
CA ILE A 254 7.90 22.86 6.91
C ILE A 254 8.65 21.74 7.64
N THR A 255 9.05 21.96 8.89
CA THR A 255 9.75 20.96 9.70
C THR A 255 8.86 19.75 9.99
N THR A 256 7.57 19.95 10.23
CA THR A 256 6.60 18.85 10.41
C THR A 256 6.42 18.07 9.12
N PHE A 257 6.36 18.75 7.96
CA PHE A 257 6.31 18.07 6.66
C PHE A 257 7.59 17.28 6.35
N GLU A 258 8.76 17.81 6.69
CA GLU A 258 10.04 17.12 6.54
C GLU A 258 10.07 15.85 7.41
N LYS A 259 9.65 15.93 8.67
CA LYS A 259 9.50 14.77 9.55
C LYS A 259 8.57 13.71 8.97
N ILE A 260 7.40 14.11 8.45
CA ILE A 260 6.47 13.15 7.81
C ILE A 260 7.13 12.45 6.63
N LYS A 261 7.90 13.18 5.81
CA LYS A 261 8.65 12.58 4.71
C LYS A 261 9.72 11.63 5.20
N GLU A 262 10.45 11.96 6.26
CA GLU A 262 11.47 11.09 6.88
C GLU A 262 10.86 9.81 7.45
N MET A 263 9.71 9.91 8.14
CA MET A 263 8.92 8.76 8.62
C MET A 263 8.48 7.88 7.46
N TYR A 264 7.91 8.46 6.40
CA TYR A 264 7.47 7.72 5.22
C TYR A 264 8.65 7.02 4.53
N SER A 265 9.76 7.74 4.30
CA SER A 265 11.00 7.18 3.74
C SER A 265 11.71 6.22 4.68
N ASN A 266 11.24 6.09 5.93
CA ASN A 266 11.81 5.27 6.96
C ASN A 266 13.34 5.49 7.06
N ASN A 267 13.74 6.77 6.99
CA ASN A 267 15.11 7.25 7.18
C ASN A 267 15.47 7.39 8.67
N ILE A 268 14.56 6.97 9.55
CA ILE A 268 14.74 6.93 10.98
C ILE A 268 15.38 5.58 11.33
N ASN A 269 16.45 5.61 12.12
CA ASN A 269 17.26 4.42 12.42
C ASN A 269 16.73 3.60 13.58
N GLU A 270 16.01 4.25 14.50
CA GLU A 270 15.54 3.65 15.75
C GLU A 270 14.00 3.71 15.80
N PHE A 271 13.36 2.60 16.14
CA PHE A 271 11.89 2.55 16.22
C PHE A 271 11.33 3.57 17.21
N GLU A 272 12.03 3.81 18.32
CA GLU A 272 11.55 4.70 19.36
C GLU A 272 11.45 6.16 18.87
N ASP A 273 12.41 6.61 18.07
CA ASP A 273 12.36 7.95 17.45
C ASP A 273 11.20 8.03 16.44
N PHE A 274 11.02 6.99 15.62
CA PHE A 274 9.90 6.91 14.66
C PHE A 274 8.55 6.98 15.38
N TYR A 275 8.38 6.20 16.44
CA TYR A 275 7.13 6.15 17.20
C TYR A 275 6.84 7.48 17.92
N ILE A 276 7.86 8.12 18.49
CA ILE A 276 7.73 9.46 19.08
C ILE A 276 7.27 10.47 18.03
N ASP A 277 7.84 10.45 16.83
CA ASP A 277 7.42 11.34 15.75
C ASP A 277 5.98 11.06 15.31
N ILE A 278 5.56 9.79 15.18
CA ILE A 278 4.16 9.42 14.91
C ILE A 278 3.23 10.04 15.97
N GLU A 279 3.57 9.91 17.26
CA GLU A 279 2.77 10.48 18.33
C GLU A 279 2.70 12.01 18.28
N ILE A 280 3.84 12.68 18.14
CA ILE A 280 3.92 14.15 18.14
C ILE A 280 3.13 14.72 16.96
N VAL A 281 3.35 14.18 15.76
CA VAL A 281 2.70 14.65 14.54
C VAL A 281 1.20 14.37 14.60
N SER A 282 0.79 13.15 14.97
CA SER A 282 -0.63 12.79 15.04
C SER A 282 -1.38 13.61 16.09
N LYS A 283 -0.81 13.75 17.31
CA LYS A 283 -1.39 14.61 18.35
C LYS A 283 -1.48 16.06 17.88
N GLY A 284 -0.43 16.59 17.26
CA GLY A 284 -0.40 17.96 16.74
C GLY A 284 -1.47 18.23 15.69
N ILE A 285 -1.72 17.28 14.79
CA ILE A 285 -2.76 17.39 13.75
C ILE A 285 -4.17 17.21 14.35
N LEU A 286 -4.36 16.21 15.21
CA LEU A 286 -5.68 15.86 15.75
C LEU A 286 -6.17 16.83 16.84
N GLN A 287 -5.27 17.50 17.55
CA GLN A 287 -5.65 18.53 18.51
C GLN A 287 -6.55 19.57 17.83
N LYS A 288 -7.77 19.71 18.37
CA LYS A 288 -8.72 20.71 17.92
C LYS A 288 -8.12 22.07 18.26
N GLY A 289 -7.80 22.87 17.24
CA GLY A 289 -7.70 24.31 17.42
C GLY A 289 -9.07 24.82 17.84
N TYR A 290 -9.25 25.06 19.13
CA TYR A 290 -10.36 25.81 19.68
C TYR A 290 -10.04 27.30 19.62
#